data_AF-A0A075UVS8-F1
#
_entry.id   AF-A0A075UVS8-F1
#
_cell.length_a   1.000
_cell.length_b   1.000
_cell.length_c   1.000
_cell.angle_alpha   90.00
_cell.angle_beta   90.00
_cell.angle_gamma   90.00
#
_symmetry.space_group_name_H-M   'P 1'
#
loop_
_entity.id
_entity.type
_entity.pdbx_description
1 polymer ?
#
loop_
_entity_poly.entity_id
_entity_poly.type
_entity_poly.pdbx_seq_one_letter_code
_entity_poly.pdbx_strand_id
1 'polypeptide(L)'
;MIGKTKDAGWEIGVSKTVAYPLVEVWEYLSGPGLAAWLGEVSLEPEKGAPYETAEGTVGEVRGYREREKIRLTWRPKDWDHESTVQVGLRPAGPGKTTVVFHQERLAGPEERAAQREHWQAVMKLVVDGLAG
;
A
#
# COMPACT_ATOMS: atom_id res chain seq x y z
N MET A 1 -20.65 -9.23 -28.54
CA MET A 1 -20.47 -8.16 -27.53
C MET A 1 -21.03 -8.64 -26.21
N ILE A 2 -20.19 -9.05 -25.25
CA ILE A 2 -20.57 -9.08 -23.82
C ILE A 2 -19.30 -8.82 -22.99
N GLY A 3 -18.82 -7.58 -23.03
CA GLY A 3 -17.79 -7.07 -22.13
C GLY A 3 -18.47 -6.39 -20.95
N LYS A 4 -18.72 -7.14 -19.87
CA LYS A 4 -19.05 -6.62 -18.55
C LYS A 4 -18.49 -7.59 -17.53
N THR A 5 -17.20 -7.46 -17.20
CA THR A 5 -16.77 -7.92 -15.88
C THR A 5 -17.41 -6.97 -14.88
N LYS A 6 -18.21 -7.54 -13.99
CA LYS A 6 -19.03 -6.83 -13.00
C LYS A 6 -18.18 -6.45 -11.77
N ASP A 7 -16.89 -6.16 -11.97
CA ASP A 7 -15.86 -6.10 -10.92
C ASP A 7 -14.95 -4.87 -11.05
N ALA A 8 -15.48 -3.73 -11.49
CA ALA A 8 -14.84 -2.46 -11.14
C ALA A 8 -15.22 -2.18 -9.68
N GLY A 9 -14.64 -2.96 -8.75
CA GLY A 9 -14.84 -2.76 -7.31
C GLY A 9 -14.46 -1.33 -6.91
N TRP A 10 -14.81 -0.94 -5.69
CA TRP A 10 -14.51 0.41 -5.23
C TRP A 10 -13.01 0.62 -5.03
N GLU A 11 -12.57 1.86 -5.12
CA GLU A 11 -11.16 2.24 -4.96
C GLU A 11 -10.99 3.50 -4.12
N ILE A 12 -9.80 3.62 -3.52
CA ILE A 12 -9.34 4.80 -2.79
C ILE A 12 -7.90 5.11 -3.16
N GLY A 13 -7.53 6.38 -2.96
CA GLY A 13 -6.15 6.83 -2.97
C GLY A 13 -5.92 7.85 -1.87
N VAL A 14 -4.82 7.72 -1.14
CA VAL A 14 -4.33 8.68 -0.16
C VAL A 14 -2.89 9.02 -0.51
N SER A 15 -2.59 10.31 -0.65
CA SER A 15 -1.24 10.76 -1.02
C SER A 15 -0.76 11.89 -0.13
N LYS A 16 0.56 11.98 0.01
CA LYS A 16 1.22 13.09 0.69
C LYS A 16 2.64 13.28 0.14
N THR A 17 3.03 14.53 -0.04
CA THR A 17 4.41 14.89 -0.33
C THR A 17 5.19 15.07 0.97
N VAL A 18 6.33 14.38 1.06
CA VAL A 18 7.26 14.46 2.19
C VAL A 18 8.56 15.11 1.74
N ALA A 19 9.27 15.76 2.67
CA ALA A 19 10.52 16.49 2.40
C ALA A 19 11.75 15.59 2.52
N TYR A 20 11.67 14.40 1.91
CA TYR A 20 12.75 13.42 1.88
C TYR A 20 13.07 12.99 0.44
N PRO A 21 14.35 12.69 0.13
CA PRO A 21 14.77 12.13 -1.15
C PRO A 21 14.08 10.79 -1.46
N LEU A 22 13.86 10.52 -2.76
CA LEU A 22 13.16 9.30 -3.23
C LEU A 22 13.78 8.01 -2.68
N VAL A 23 15.12 7.95 -2.62
CA VAL A 23 15.86 6.76 -2.16
C VAL A 23 15.58 6.49 -0.69
N GLU A 24 15.62 7.51 0.16
CA GLU A 24 15.37 7.38 1.59
C GLU A 24 13.93 6.94 1.88
N VAL A 25 12.95 7.56 1.20
CA VAL A 25 11.54 7.17 1.34
C VAL A 25 11.32 5.73 0.85
N TRP A 26 12.00 5.31 -0.21
CA TRP A 26 11.94 3.94 -0.71
C TRP A 26 12.50 2.96 0.32
N GLU A 27 13.74 3.16 0.76
CA GLU A 27 14.42 2.28 1.72
C GLU A 27 13.61 2.11 2.99
N TYR A 28 13.04 3.22 3.52
CA TYR A 28 12.13 3.18 4.65
C TYR A 28 10.89 2.33 4.35
N LEU A 29 10.11 2.66 3.30
CA LEU A 29 8.84 1.98 3.01
C LEU A 29 8.97 0.50 2.63
N SER A 30 10.10 0.12 2.03
CA SER A 30 10.43 -1.27 1.69
C SER A 30 11.10 -2.05 2.82
N GLY A 31 11.52 -1.38 3.90
CA GLY A 31 12.21 -1.97 5.04
C GLY A 31 11.45 -1.69 6.33
N PRO A 32 11.99 -0.89 7.27
CA PRO A 32 11.40 -0.69 8.59
C PRO A 32 9.99 -0.10 8.57
N GLY A 33 9.66 0.68 7.53
CA GLY A 33 8.34 1.25 7.33
C GLY A 33 7.26 0.22 6.98
N LEU A 34 7.60 -1.02 6.62
CA LEU A 34 6.63 -2.10 6.40
C LEU A 34 5.73 -2.29 7.62
N ALA A 35 6.29 -2.22 8.83
CA ALA A 35 5.54 -2.31 10.09
C ALA A 35 4.43 -1.25 10.19
N ALA A 36 4.65 -0.06 9.62
CA ALA A 36 3.68 1.04 9.70
C ALA A 36 2.49 0.90 8.74
N TRP A 37 2.65 0.23 7.59
CA TRP A 37 1.62 0.20 6.55
C TRP A 37 1.11 -1.19 6.17
N LEU A 38 1.90 -2.23 6.42
CA LEU A 38 1.54 -3.62 6.15
C LEU A 38 1.41 -4.44 7.44
N GLY A 39 2.22 -4.12 8.45
CA GLY A 39 2.36 -4.88 9.69
C GLY A 39 3.75 -5.53 9.79
N GLU A 40 3.99 -6.27 10.87
CA GLU A 40 5.26 -6.97 11.08
C GLU A 40 5.40 -8.13 10.08
N VAL A 41 6.14 -7.88 9.00
CA VAL A 41 6.36 -8.84 7.92
C VAL A 41 7.63 -8.52 7.13
N SER A 42 8.20 -9.54 6.48
CA SER A 42 9.23 -9.37 5.44
C SER A 42 8.66 -9.71 4.08
N LEU A 43 8.87 -8.84 3.09
CA LEU A 43 8.45 -9.09 1.71
C LEU A 43 9.63 -9.59 0.89
N GLU A 44 9.43 -10.70 0.19
CA GLU A 44 10.34 -11.11 -0.88
C GLU A 44 10.00 -10.32 -2.14
N PRO A 45 10.96 -9.62 -2.79
CA PRO A 45 10.72 -8.78 -3.96
C PRO A 45 10.48 -9.59 -5.25
N GLU A 46 9.82 -10.73 -5.15
CA GLU A 46 9.50 -11.64 -6.25
C GLU A 46 7.99 -11.67 -6.50
N LYS A 47 7.60 -11.61 -7.77
CA LYS A 47 6.18 -11.71 -8.14
C LYS A 47 5.66 -13.13 -7.86
N GLY A 48 4.61 -13.23 -7.05
CA GLY A 48 4.00 -14.48 -6.60
C GLY A 48 4.47 -14.91 -5.22
N ALA A 49 5.45 -14.22 -4.62
CA ALA A 49 5.87 -14.53 -3.26
C ALA A 49 4.73 -14.25 -2.26
N PRO A 50 4.33 -15.24 -1.44
CA PRO A 50 3.29 -15.05 -0.44
C PRO A 50 3.83 -14.31 0.78
N TYR A 51 2.93 -13.66 1.52
CA TYR A 51 3.22 -13.10 2.83
C TYR A 51 2.03 -13.28 3.78
N GLU A 52 2.34 -13.30 5.07
CA GLU A 52 1.38 -13.28 6.17
C GLU A 52 1.94 -12.39 7.28
N THR A 53 1.13 -11.45 7.77
CA THR A 53 1.52 -10.58 8.89
C THR A 53 1.13 -11.21 10.23
N ALA A 54 1.72 -10.74 11.32
CA ALA A 54 1.39 -11.21 12.67
C ALA A 54 -0.11 -11.04 13.03
N GLU A 55 -0.78 -10.05 12.43
CA GLU A 55 -2.20 -9.75 12.61
C GLU A 55 -3.11 -10.64 11.74
N GLY A 56 -2.53 -11.51 10.91
CA GLY A 56 -3.25 -12.46 10.05
C GLY A 56 -3.70 -11.88 8.71
N THR A 57 -3.14 -10.75 8.29
CA THR A 57 -3.32 -10.28 6.90
C THR A 57 -2.47 -11.14 5.98
N VAL A 58 -3.09 -11.68 4.94
CA VAL A 58 -2.40 -12.52 3.94
C VAL A 58 -2.45 -11.91 2.56
N GLY A 59 -1.48 -12.26 1.72
CA GLY A 59 -1.48 -11.90 0.32
C GLY A 59 -0.25 -12.41 -0.42
N GLU A 60 -0.05 -11.89 -1.63
CA GLU A 60 1.10 -12.15 -2.48
C GLU A 60 1.63 -10.87 -3.14
N VAL A 61 2.93 -10.85 -3.40
CA VAL A 61 3.58 -9.77 -4.15
C VAL A 61 3.18 -9.86 -5.61
N ARG A 62 2.52 -8.83 -6.14
CA ARG A 62 2.11 -8.76 -7.55
C ARG A 62 3.05 -7.93 -8.42
N GLY A 63 3.86 -7.09 -7.79
CA GLY A 63 4.91 -6.34 -8.46
C GLY A 63 5.76 -5.55 -7.48
N TYR A 64 7.06 -5.56 -7.72
CA TYR A 64 8.05 -4.87 -6.90
C TYR A 64 8.98 -4.10 -7.84
N ARG A 65 8.84 -2.77 -7.87
CA ARG A 65 9.63 -1.88 -8.72
C ARG A 65 10.37 -0.91 -7.86
N GLU A 66 11.68 -1.11 -7.76
CA GLU A 66 12.56 -0.29 -6.94
C GLU A 66 12.39 1.20 -7.20
N ARG A 67 12.24 1.96 -6.10
CA ARG A 67 12.08 3.42 -6.08
C ARG A 67 10.87 3.92 -6.87
N GLU A 68 9.91 3.04 -7.19
CA GLU A 68 8.70 3.40 -7.93
C GLU A 68 7.44 2.91 -7.24
N LYS A 69 7.34 1.61 -6.93
CA LYS A 69 6.08 1.00 -6.50
C LYS A 69 6.23 -0.42 -5.95
N ILE A 70 5.47 -0.73 -4.89
CA ILE A 70 5.15 -2.09 -4.45
C ILE A 70 3.64 -2.32 -4.65
N ARG A 71 3.27 -3.49 -5.20
CA ARG A 71 1.87 -3.91 -5.40
C ARG A 71 1.67 -5.29 -4.80
N LEU A 72 0.67 -5.42 -3.94
CA LEU A 72 0.32 -6.64 -3.22
C LEU A 72 -1.15 -6.98 -3.45
N THR A 73 -1.50 -8.25 -3.37
CA THR A 73 -2.85 -8.59 -2.90
C THR A 73 -2.90 -8.42 -1.39
N TRP A 74 -4.08 -8.11 -0.86
CA TRP A 74 -4.27 -7.80 0.55
C TRP A 74 -5.63 -8.29 1.01
N ARG A 75 -5.61 -9.24 1.96
CA ARG A 75 -6.79 -9.79 2.61
C ARG A 75 -6.56 -9.87 4.12
N PRO A 76 -7.13 -8.94 4.90
CA PRO A 76 -7.20 -9.03 6.35
C PRO A 76 -7.89 -10.32 6.78
N LYS A 77 -7.57 -10.78 7.98
CA LYS A 77 -8.15 -11.98 8.58
C LYS A 77 -9.68 -12.00 8.56
N ASP A 78 -10.30 -10.84 8.78
CA ASP A 78 -11.76 -10.71 8.90
C ASP A 78 -12.46 -10.42 7.56
N TRP A 79 -11.73 -10.43 6.44
CA TRP A 79 -12.29 -10.21 5.11
C TRP A 79 -12.53 -11.54 4.38
N ASP A 80 -13.67 -11.64 3.69
CA ASP A 80 -14.04 -12.78 2.86
C ASP A 80 -13.58 -12.65 1.40
N HIS A 81 -13.05 -11.48 1.03
CA HIS A 81 -12.58 -11.15 -0.30
C HIS A 81 -11.19 -10.52 -0.27
N GLU A 82 -10.52 -10.56 -1.42
CA GLU A 82 -9.19 -9.98 -1.62
C GLU A 82 -9.30 -8.60 -2.27
N SER A 83 -8.48 -7.67 -1.79
CA SER A 83 -8.23 -6.39 -2.45
C SER A 83 -6.81 -6.32 -3.01
N THR A 84 -6.53 -5.27 -3.78
CA THR A 84 -5.15 -4.98 -4.24
C THR A 84 -4.69 -3.69 -3.60
N VAL A 85 -3.52 -3.72 -2.93
CA VAL A 85 -2.87 -2.54 -2.35
C VAL A 85 -1.64 -2.17 -3.16
N GLN A 86 -1.42 -0.87 -3.33
CA GLN A 86 -0.25 -0.31 -3.97
C GLN A 86 0.31 0.83 -3.14
N VAL A 87 1.61 0.77 -2.83
CA VAL A 87 2.37 1.92 -2.36
C VAL A 87 3.29 2.40 -3.47
N GLY A 88 3.14 3.66 -3.88
CA GLY A 88 3.86 4.26 -5.00
C GLY A 88 4.59 5.53 -4.61
N LEU A 89 5.74 5.76 -5.24
CA LEU A 89 6.58 6.94 -5.04
C LEU A 89 6.70 7.76 -6.32
N ARG A 90 6.64 9.08 -6.20
CA ARG A 90 6.85 10.02 -7.31
C ARG A 90 7.77 11.16 -6.87
N PRO A 91 8.82 11.49 -7.63
CA PRO A 91 9.60 12.71 -7.38
C PRO A 91 8.70 13.95 -7.40
N ALA A 92 8.86 14.83 -6.40
CA ALA A 92 8.05 16.04 -6.25
C ALA A 92 8.89 17.34 -6.23
N GLY A 93 10.17 17.24 -6.58
CA GLY A 93 11.15 18.32 -6.55
C GLY A 93 12.42 17.91 -5.81
N PRO A 94 13.43 18.80 -5.73
CA PRO A 94 14.66 18.53 -5.02
C PRO A 94 14.39 18.14 -3.56
N GLY A 95 14.85 16.95 -3.15
CA GLY A 95 14.66 16.43 -1.80
C GLY A 95 13.20 16.17 -1.40
N LYS A 96 12.26 16.07 -2.36
CA LYS A 96 10.84 15.85 -2.06
C LYS A 96 10.29 14.66 -2.83
N THR A 97 9.46 13.87 -2.16
CA THR A 97 8.83 12.67 -2.72
C THR A 97 7.36 12.63 -2.34
N THR A 98 6.50 12.34 -3.31
CA THR A 98 5.09 12.02 -3.06
C THR A 98 4.93 10.53 -2.85
N VAL A 99 4.39 10.16 -1.70
CA VAL A 99 3.94 8.81 -1.35
C VAL A 99 2.46 8.69 -1.68
N VAL A 100 2.06 7.57 -2.28
CA VAL A 100 0.66 7.28 -2.61
C VAL A 100 0.32 5.87 -2.15
N PHE A 101 -0.68 5.74 -1.28
CA PHE A 101 -1.38 4.47 -1.04
C PHE A 101 -2.61 4.44 -1.95
N HIS A 102 -2.79 3.33 -2.66
CA HIS A 102 -3.95 3.09 -3.48
C HIS A 102 -4.47 1.69 -3.19
N GLN A 103 -5.79 1.55 -3.08
CA GLN A 103 -6.44 0.26 -2.90
C GLN A 103 -7.65 0.15 -3.82
N GLU A 104 -7.79 -0.99 -4.47
CA GLU A 104 -8.86 -1.32 -5.42
C GLU A 104 -9.50 -2.68 -5.06
N ARG A 105 -10.60 -3.01 -5.73
CA ARG A 105 -11.43 -4.22 -5.49
C ARG A 105 -12.11 -4.24 -4.11
N LEU A 106 -12.47 -3.06 -3.61
CA LEU A 106 -13.22 -2.93 -2.37
C LEU A 106 -14.71 -3.29 -2.60
N ALA A 107 -15.33 -3.93 -1.61
CA ALA A 107 -16.68 -4.49 -1.72
C ALA A 107 -17.78 -3.43 -1.82
N GLY A 108 -17.58 -2.26 -1.23
CA GLY A 108 -18.64 -1.26 -1.11
C GLY A 108 -18.18 0.14 -0.68
N PRO A 109 -19.11 1.12 -0.67
CA PRO A 109 -18.82 2.48 -0.25
C PRO A 109 -18.46 2.62 1.24
N GLU A 110 -19.01 1.74 2.11
CA GLU A 110 -18.68 1.71 3.54
C GLU A 110 -17.24 1.26 3.78
N GLU A 111 -16.85 0.13 3.19
CA GLU A 111 -15.46 -0.35 3.21
C GLU A 111 -14.50 0.67 2.60
N ARG A 112 -14.90 1.32 1.49
CA ARG A 112 -14.15 2.43 0.90
C ARG A 112 -13.91 3.58 1.88
N ALA A 113 -14.91 3.95 2.66
CA ALA A 113 -14.76 5.00 3.66
C ALA A 113 -13.82 4.56 4.80
N ALA A 114 -14.00 3.35 5.32
CA ALA A 114 -13.13 2.78 6.35
C ALA A 114 -11.67 2.67 5.89
N GLN A 115 -11.43 2.17 4.69
CA GLN A 115 -10.07 2.08 4.13
C GLN A 115 -9.46 3.46 3.90
N ARG A 116 -10.24 4.48 3.49
CA ARG A 116 -9.73 5.85 3.40
C ARG A 116 -9.19 6.35 4.74
N GLU A 117 -9.94 6.15 5.82
CA GLU A 117 -9.51 6.54 7.18
C GLU A 117 -8.27 5.77 7.62
N HIS A 118 -8.25 4.46 7.37
CA HIS A 118 -7.10 3.60 7.61
C HIS A 118 -5.83 4.12 6.91
N TRP A 119 -5.89 4.37 5.60
CA TRP A 119 -4.71 4.84 4.84
C TRP A 119 -4.29 6.27 5.21
N GLN A 120 -5.21 7.11 5.68
CA GLN A 120 -4.87 8.42 6.25
C GLN A 120 -4.11 8.27 7.58
N ALA A 121 -4.51 7.32 8.43
CA ALA A 121 -3.79 7.01 9.67
C ALA A 121 -2.41 6.40 9.39
N VAL A 122 -2.33 5.43 8.47
CA VAL A 122 -1.06 4.86 8.01
C VAL A 122 -0.13 5.93 7.44
N MET A 123 -0.64 6.85 6.62
CA MET A 123 0.16 7.97 6.09
C MET A 123 0.73 8.86 7.20
N LYS A 124 0.03 9.02 8.34
CA LYS A 124 0.59 9.72 9.51
C LYS A 124 1.75 8.92 10.11
N LEU A 125 1.55 7.63 10.38
CA LEU A 125 2.60 6.75 10.94
C LEU A 125 3.85 6.72 10.05
N VAL A 126 3.68 6.63 8.73
CA VAL A 126 4.77 6.67 7.76
C VAL A 126 5.54 7.99 7.83
N VAL A 127 4.84 9.11 7.92
CA VAL A 127 5.49 10.44 7.99
C VAL A 127 6.22 10.61 9.31
N ASP A 128 5.62 10.16 10.41
CA ASP A 128 6.22 10.26 11.74
C ASP A 128 7.48 9.39 11.83
N GLY A 129 7.46 8.18 11.25
CA GLY A 129 8.63 7.30 11.21
C GLY A 129 9.74 7.74 10.25
N LEU A 130 9.45 8.59 9.25
CA LEU A 130 10.49 9.26 8.46
C LEU A 130 11.17 10.41 9.22
N ALA A 131 10.53 10.94 10.28
CA ALA A 131 11.03 12.07 11.05
C ALA A 131 11.93 11.68 12.23
N GLY A 132 11.90 10.41 12.65
CA GLY A 132 12.73 9.84 13.72
C GLY A 132 13.98 9.17 13.20
#